data_AF-A0A3B8JMQ5-F1
#
_entry.id   AF-A0A3B8JMQ5-F1
#
_cell.length_a   1.000
_cell.length_b   1.000
_cell.length_c   1.000
_cell.angle_alpha   90.00
_cell.angle_beta   90.00
_cell.angle_gamma   90.00
#
_symmetry.space_group_name_H-M   'P 1'
#
loop_
_entity.id
_entity.type
_entity.pdbx_description
1 polymer ?
#
loop_
_entity_poly.entity_id
_entity_poly.type
_entity_poly.pdbx_seq_one_letter_code
_entity_poly.pdbx_strand_id
1 'polypeptide(L)'
;MGTRVIIVRHGQSSYNALKMIQGRCDESVLTEKGCEDARKVGAALDSLSFDAIYSSPLQRAKKTAEIILPYLPGSPELLTPSSLMEIDLPLWEKLGKSEVKEKFAEDYRCWKERPHELRMVVPTTEGTREHFPVLALYEQAQQFWQEVLPRHQGGTILIVAHNGINRCLISSAIAMPPAHYHSIQQSNCCINVLNFAGVWGEPVQLESLNQTSHLGNSLPAPREGNRGLRLLLVRHGETEWNRVSRFQGGIDVPLNDNGRSQAQQPAE
;
A
#
# COMPACT_ATOMS: atom_id res chain seq x y z
N MET A 1 -0.12 4.53 -23.70
CA MET A 1 1.12 3.85 -23.27
C MET A 1 1.01 3.74 -21.77
N GLY A 2 1.11 2.55 -21.19
CA GLY A 2 0.77 2.37 -19.77
C GLY A 2 1.78 2.96 -18.80
N THR A 3 1.36 3.24 -17.57
CA THR A 3 2.24 3.68 -16.47
C THR A 3 2.39 2.55 -15.45
N ARG A 4 3.63 2.17 -15.12
CA ARG A 4 3.92 1.24 -14.01
C ARG A 4 4.08 2.03 -12.72
N VAL A 5 3.36 1.62 -11.68
CA VAL A 5 3.35 2.30 -10.38
C VAL A 5 3.75 1.33 -9.30
N ILE A 6 4.84 1.63 -8.60
CA ILE A 6 5.29 0.89 -7.43
C ILE A 6 4.93 1.69 -6.18
N ILE A 7 4.17 1.09 -5.26
CA ILE A 7 3.74 1.74 -4.01
C ILE A 7 4.38 1.05 -2.81
N VAL A 8 5.09 1.82 -2.01
CA VAL A 8 5.75 1.41 -0.77
C VAL A 8 5.06 2.07 0.43
N ARG A 9 4.79 1.28 1.46
CA ARG A 9 4.42 1.84 2.78
C ARG A 9 5.69 2.19 3.55
N HIS A 10 5.67 3.32 4.27
CA HIS A 10 6.78 3.72 5.14
C HIS A 10 7.23 2.61 6.12
N GLY A 11 8.50 2.65 6.52
CA GLY A 11 9.09 1.74 7.51
C GLY A 11 8.44 1.86 8.90
N GLN A 12 8.71 0.91 9.79
CA GLN A 12 8.15 0.93 11.14
C GLN A 12 8.52 2.24 11.87
N SER A 13 7.50 2.98 12.35
CA SER A 13 7.68 4.18 13.17
C SER A 13 7.58 3.89 14.67
N SER A 14 8.00 4.85 15.51
CA SER A 14 7.82 4.79 16.96
C SER A 14 6.35 4.55 17.35
N TYR A 15 5.41 5.22 16.70
CA TYR A 15 3.97 5.05 16.97
C TYR A 15 3.43 3.71 16.46
N ASN A 16 4.04 3.10 15.43
CA ASN A 16 3.71 1.72 15.05
C ASN A 16 4.10 0.74 16.14
N ALA A 17 5.32 0.87 16.70
CA ALA A 17 5.78 0.03 17.80
C ALA A 17 4.89 0.17 19.05
N LEU A 18 4.42 1.38 19.34
CA LEU A 18 3.53 1.69 20.47
C LEU A 18 2.03 1.44 20.18
N LYS A 19 1.66 0.94 18.99
CA LYS A 19 0.26 0.74 18.56
C LYS A 19 -0.61 2.02 18.70
N MET A 20 -0.03 3.21 18.48
CA MET A 20 -0.72 4.51 18.51
C MET A 20 -1.30 4.89 17.15
N ILE A 21 -2.38 5.66 17.15
CA ILE A 21 -2.96 6.24 15.93
C ILE A 21 -2.13 7.48 15.54
N GLN A 22 -1.55 7.45 14.36
CA GLN A 22 -0.68 8.54 13.86
C GLN A 22 -1.49 9.64 13.16
N GLY A 23 -2.42 9.26 12.27
CA GLY A 23 -3.09 10.21 11.38
C GLY A 23 -2.09 11.06 10.60
N ARG A 24 -2.35 12.36 10.53
CA ARG A 24 -1.52 13.39 9.91
C ARG A 24 -0.54 14.05 10.87
N CYS A 25 -0.53 13.67 12.15
CA CYS A 25 0.52 14.08 13.09
C CYS A 25 1.91 13.59 12.60
N ASP A 26 2.90 14.48 12.67
CA ASP A 26 4.27 14.25 12.20
C ASP A 26 5.30 14.10 13.32
N GLU A 27 4.87 13.70 14.52
CA GLU A 27 5.76 13.51 15.69
C GLU A 27 6.46 12.15 15.70
N SER A 28 5.97 11.18 14.92
CA SER A 28 6.54 9.83 14.91
C SER A 28 7.75 9.73 13.97
N VAL A 29 8.86 9.21 14.48
CA VAL A 29 10.07 8.95 13.69
C VAL A 29 10.16 7.48 13.26
N LEU A 30 10.95 7.19 12.23
CA LEU A 30 11.31 5.80 11.90
C LEU A 30 12.14 5.19 13.04
N THR A 31 11.86 3.94 13.35
CA THR A 31 12.71 3.10 14.20
C THR A 31 13.94 2.64 13.43
N GLU A 32 14.95 2.12 14.12
CA GLU A 32 16.12 1.48 13.47
C GLU A 32 15.69 0.35 12.53
N LYS A 33 14.80 -0.55 13.00
CA LYS A 33 14.16 -1.58 12.18
C LYS A 33 13.49 -0.98 10.94
N GLY A 34 12.75 0.12 11.09
CA GLY A 34 12.09 0.80 9.98
C GLY A 34 13.07 1.34 8.95
N CYS A 35 14.22 1.85 9.38
CA CYS A 35 15.30 2.28 8.50
C CYS A 35 15.97 1.09 7.79
N GLU A 36 16.21 -0.03 8.47
CA GLU A 36 16.74 -1.25 7.86
C GLU A 36 15.80 -1.85 6.81
N ASP A 37 14.50 -1.95 7.14
CA ASP A 37 13.49 -2.43 6.19
C ASP A 37 13.43 -1.51 4.95
N ALA A 38 13.61 -0.20 5.10
CA ALA A 38 13.67 0.74 3.98
C ALA A 38 14.90 0.52 3.10
N ARG A 39 16.07 0.20 3.68
CA ARG A 39 17.27 -0.18 2.90
C ARG A 39 17.04 -1.46 2.10
N LYS A 40 16.34 -2.44 2.68
CA LYS A 40 15.96 -3.68 1.97
C LYS A 40 15.01 -3.41 0.82
N VAL A 41 14.12 -2.42 0.95
CA VAL A 41 13.30 -1.94 -0.19
C VAL A 41 14.20 -1.34 -1.26
N GLY A 42 15.16 -0.48 -0.89
CA GLY A 42 16.13 0.08 -1.83
C GLY A 42 16.87 -0.99 -2.62
N ALA A 43 17.43 -1.99 -1.94
CA ALA A 43 18.10 -3.12 -2.57
C ALA A 43 17.17 -3.97 -3.46
N ALA A 44 15.88 -4.09 -3.11
CA ALA A 44 14.91 -4.83 -3.94
C ALA A 44 14.48 -4.09 -5.21
N LEU A 45 14.75 -2.78 -5.29
CA LEU A 45 14.34 -1.91 -6.39
C LEU A 45 15.54 -1.36 -7.19
N ASP A 46 16.78 -1.74 -6.84
CA ASP A 46 18.02 -1.15 -7.38
C ASP A 46 18.22 -1.40 -8.88
N SER A 47 17.61 -2.45 -9.43
CA SER A 47 17.68 -2.79 -10.85
C SER A 47 16.59 -2.11 -11.69
N LEU A 48 15.71 -1.32 -11.09
CA LEU A 48 14.59 -0.66 -11.77
C LEU A 48 14.86 0.82 -11.99
N SER A 49 14.61 1.31 -13.21
CA SER A 49 14.63 2.74 -13.51
C SER A 49 13.27 3.36 -13.18
N PHE A 50 13.30 4.55 -12.59
CA PHE A 50 12.12 5.32 -12.25
C PHE A 50 12.21 6.71 -12.87
N ASP A 51 11.09 7.23 -13.38
CA ASP A 51 10.99 8.59 -13.92
C ASP A 51 10.79 9.62 -12.81
N ALA A 52 10.13 9.23 -11.72
CA ALA A 52 9.91 10.07 -10.55
C ALA A 52 9.63 9.25 -9.29
N ILE A 53 9.91 9.86 -8.13
CA ILE A 53 9.47 9.40 -6.82
C ILE A 53 8.48 10.41 -6.24
N TYR A 54 7.35 9.92 -5.75
CA TYR A 54 6.41 10.69 -4.96
C TYR A 54 6.41 10.18 -3.53
N SER A 55 6.63 11.05 -2.56
CA SER A 55 6.51 10.71 -1.14
C SER A 55 5.46 11.56 -0.47
N SER A 56 4.77 10.99 0.52
CA SER A 56 4.08 11.84 1.49
C SER A 56 5.07 12.80 2.17
N PRO A 57 4.68 14.06 2.47
CA PRO A 57 5.56 15.02 3.15
C PRO A 57 5.84 14.65 4.62
N LEU A 58 5.01 13.78 5.22
CA LEU A 58 5.19 13.34 6.60
C LEU A 58 6.54 12.60 6.77
N GLN A 59 7.30 12.98 7.80
CA GLN A 59 8.68 12.59 8.04
C GLN A 59 8.92 11.08 7.91
N ARG A 60 8.04 10.24 8.44
CA ARG A 60 8.18 8.76 8.36
C ARG A 60 8.21 8.24 6.92
N ALA A 61 7.39 8.79 6.03
CA ALA A 61 7.34 8.40 4.62
C ALA A 61 8.47 9.08 3.83
N LYS A 62 8.67 10.38 4.03
CA LYS A 62 9.76 11.14 3.42
C LYS A 62 11.12 10.52 3.73
N LYS A 63 11.38 10.17 4.99
CA LYS A 63 12.63 9.52 5.40
C LYS A 63 12.78 8.13 4.80
N THR A 64 11.69 7.38 4.65
CA THR A 64 11.72 6.09 3.94
C THR A 64 12.14 6.29 2.48
N ALA A 65 11.57 7.28 1.79
CA ALA A 65 11.93 7.61 0.41
C ALA A 65 13.39 8.07 0.28
N GLU A 66 13.88 8.92 1.19
CA GLU A 66 15.27 9.36 1.24
C GLU A 66 16.27 8.22 1.47
N ILE A 67 15.87 7.16 2.19
CA ILE A 67 16.70 5.96 2.39
C ILE A 67 16.73 5.09 1.13
N ILE A 68 15.64 5.04 0.38
CA ILE A 68 15.52 4.25 -0.86
C ILE A 68 16.24 4.93 -2.02
N LEU A 69 16.11 6.25 -2.16
CA LEU A 69 16.59 7.03 -3.32
C LEU A 69 18.05 6.73 -3.73
N PRO A 70 19.04 6.60 -2.82
CA PRO A 70 20.43 6.31 -3.20
C PRO A 70 20.65 4.96 -3.90
N TYR A 71 19.71 4.03 -3.79
CA TYR A 71 19.79 2.73 -4.46
C TYR A 71 19.29 2.80 -5.91
N LEU A 72 18.55 3.85 -6.27
CA LEU A 72 17.84 3.90 -7.55
C LEU A 72 18.74 4.49 -8.66
N PRO A 73 18.84 3.83 -9.82
CA PRO A 73 19.54 4.35 -10.98
C PRO A 73 19.01 5.73 -11.41
N GLY A 74 19.92 6.61 -11.83
CA GLY A 74 19.57 7.90 -12.42
C GLY A 74 19.10 8.99 -11.46
N SER A 75 19.01 8.70 -10.15
CA SER A 75 18.63 9.68 -9.11
C SER A 75 17.34 10.45 -9.46
N PRO A 76 16.20 9.74 -9.63
CA PRO A 76 14.93 10.36 -10.00
C PRO A 76 14.50 11.47 -9.04
N GLU A 77 13.76 12.44 -9.57
CA GLU A 77 13.25 13.55 -8.77
C GLU A 77 12.32 13.05 -7.65
N LEU A 78 12.55 13.55 -6.42
CA LEU A 78 11.70 13.27 -5.26
C LEU A 78 10.72 14.42 -5.02
N LEU A 79 9.45 14.19 -5.32
CA LEU A 79 8.34 15.10 -5.13
C LEU A 79 7.55 14.76 -3.86
N THR A 80 7.09 15.76 -3.11
CA THR A 80 6.38 15.53 -1.84
C THR A 80 4.98 16.15 -1.77
N PRO A 81 4.00 15.68 -2.57
CA PRO A 81 2.67 16.26 -2.59
C PRO A 81 1.87 15.93 -1.32
N SER A 82 1.10 16.90 -0.82
CA SER A 82 0.22 16.74 0.35
C SER A 82 -0.90 15.72 0.13
N SER A 83 -1.28 15.45 -1.13
CA SER A 83 -2.25 14.41 -1.51
C SER A 83 -1.79 12.99 -1.21
N LEU A 84 -0.54 12.78 -0.75
CA LEU A 84 -0.07 11.51 -0.23
C LEU A 84 -0.06 11.44 1.32
N MET A 85 -0.60 12.44 2.03
CA MET A 85 -0.73 12.38 3.49
C MET A 85 -1.66 11.24 3.92
N GLU A 86 -1.37 10.69 5.10
CA GLU A 86 -2.17 9.64 5.73
C GLU A 86 -3.60 10.11 6.03
N ILE A 87 -4.47 9.15 6.29
CA ILE A 87 -5.83 9.40 6.75
C ILE A 87 -5.88 10.41 7.90
N ASP A 88 -6.79 11.38 7.77
CA ASP A 88 -7.01 12.42 8.77
C ASP A 88 -8.00 11.91 9.83
N LEU A 89 -7.49 11.65 11.04
CA LEU A 89 -8.27 11.11 12.17
C LEU A 89 -8.12 12.03 13.39
N PRO A 90 -8.53 13.31 13.30
CA PRO A 90 -8.13 14.37 14.22
C PRO A 90 -8.52 14.12 15.69
N LEU A 91 -9.60 13.37 15.93
CA LEU A 91 -10.04 13.03 17.29
C LEU A 91 -9.28 11.84 17.90
N TRP A 92 -8.53 11.08 17.09
CA TRP A 92 -7.84 9.86 17.51
C TRP A 92 -6.32 9.99 17.47
N GLU A 93 -5.77 11.02 16.83
CA GLU A 93 -4.32 11.19 16.74
C GLU A 93 -3.67 11.19 18.11
N LYS A 94 -2.49 10.56 18.21
CA LYS A 94 -1.70 10.39 19.44
C LYS A 94 -2.37 9.53 20.52
N LEU A 95 -3.57 9.00 20.30
CA LEU A 95 -4.18 8.06 21.23
C LEU A 95 -3.74 6.62 20.93
N GLY A 96 -3.67 5.81 21.99
CA GLY A 96 -3.48 4.36 21.84
C GLY A 96 -4.73 3.70 21.25
N LYS A 97 -4.58 2.62 20.47
CA LYS A 97 -5.74 1.88 19.93
C LYS A 97 -6.73 1.43 21.01
N SER A 98 -6.23 1.00 22.16
CA SER A 98 -7.08 0.57 23.29
C SER A 98 -7.86 1.75 23.87
N GLU A 99 -7.21 2.90 24.00
CA GLU A 99 -7.82 4.14 24.48
C GLU A 99 -8.90 4.66 23.52
N VAL A 100 -8.66 4.60 22.20
CA VAL A 100 -9.67 4.95 21.20
C VAL A 100 -10.89 4.02 21.32
N LYS A 101 -10.65 2.71 21.46
CA LYS A 101 -11.72 1.72 21.60
C LYS A 101 -12.57 1.97 22.86
N GLU A 102 -11.96 2.43 23.94
CA GLU A 102 -12.64 2.73 25.20
C GLU A 102 -13.40 4.07 25.14
N LYS A 103 -12.73 5.15 24.71
CA LYS A 103 -13.30 6.51 24.68
C LYS A 103 -14.32 6.74 23.56
N PHE A 104 -14.16 6.06 22.42
CA PHE A 104 -14.95 6.24 21.21
C PHE A 104 -15.53 4.91 20.73
N ALA A 105 -16.16 4.15 21.62
CA ALA A 105 -16.55 2.76 21.35
C ALA A 105 -17.47 2.61 20.11
N GLU A 106 -18.45 3.50 19.95
CA GLU A 106 -19.36 3.46 18.79
C GLU A 106 -18.65 3.83 17.48
N ASP A 107 -17.88 4.91 17.46
CA ASP A 107 -17.09 5.31 16.29
C ASP A 107 -16.05 4.25 15.93
N TYR A 108 -15.43 3.64 16.92
CA TYR A 108 -14.48 2.54 16.72
C TYR A 108 -15.17 1.32 16.11
N ARG A 109 -16.38 0.98 16.55
CA ARG A 109 -17.20 -0.07 15.92
C ARG A 109 -17.55 0.30 14.47
N CYS A 110 -17.99 1.54 14.24
CA CYS A 110 -18.29 2.06 12.90
C CYS A 110 -17.06 1.96 11.98
N TRP A 111 -15.89 2.40 12.44
CA TRP A 111 -14.62 2.26 11.73
C TRP A 111 -14.30 0.81 11.35
N LYS A 112 -14.57 -0.14 12.26
CA LYS A 112 -14.28 -1.55 12.03
C LYS A 112 -15.22 -2.22 11.04
N GLU A 113 -16.50 -1.88 11.09
CA GLU A 113 -17.56 -2.59 10.36
C GLU A 113 -18.04 -1.85 9.11
N ARG A 114 -18.13 -0.52 9.19
CA ARG A 114 -18.67 0.37 8.16
C ARG A 114 -17.75 1.60 8.01
N PRO A 115 -16.46 1.43 7.66
CA PRO A 115 -15.46 2.50 7.70
C PRO A 115 -15.83 3.74 6.89
N HIS A 116 -16.54 3.56 5.77
CA HIS A 116 -17.06 4.63 4.92
C HIS A 116 -18.12 5.53 5.57
N GLU A 117 -18.79 5.07 6.63
CA GLU A 117 -19.77 5.84 7.40
C GLU A 117 -19.16 6.55 8.62
N LEU A 118 -17.88 6.33 8.91
CA LEU A 118 -17.22 6.99 10.05
C LEU A 118 -17.31 8.51 9.87
N ARG A 119 -17.96 9.17 10.83
CA ARG A 119 -18.15 10.62 10.88
C ARG A 119 -17.53 11.15 12.17
N MET A 120 -16.60 12.09 12.04
CA MET A 120 -16.00 12.81 13.16
C MET A 120 -16.55 14.24 13.21
N VAL A 121 -17.09 14.63 14.35
CA VAL A 121 -17.49 16.01 14.62
C VAL A 121 -16.29 16.73 15.21
N VAL A 122 -15.56 17.47 14.38
CA VAL A 122 -14.29 18.11 14.75
C VAL A 122 -14.55 19.53 15.25
N PRO A 123 -14.14 19.89 16.47
CA PRO A 123 -14.23 21.27 16.96
C PRO A 123 -13.40 22.23 16.08
N THR A 124 -13.96 23.39 15.78
CA THR A 124 -13.30 24.48 15.05
C THR A 124 -13.48 25.80 15.81
N THR A 125 -12.78 26.85 15.38
CA THR A 125 -12.96 28.20 15.96
C THR A 125 -14.37 28.76 15.81
N GLU A 126 -15.13 28.27 14.82
CA GLU A 126 -16.47 28.75 14.45
C GLU A 126 -17.59 27.76 14.84
N GLY A 127 -17.26 26.68 15.57
CA GLY A 127 -18.22 25.66 15.99
C GLY A 127 -17.69 24.25 15.77
N THR A 128 -18.34 23.50 14.89
CA THR A 128 -17.95 22.12 14.57
C THR A 128 -18.02 21.85 13.07
N ARG A 129 -17.09 21.04 12.56
CA ARG A 129 -17.09 20.55 11.19
C ARG A 129 -17.30 19.04 11.16
N GLU A 130 -18.20 18.57 10.31
CA GLU A 130 -18.30 17.15 10.01
C GLU A 130 -17.16 16.71 9.08
N HIS A 131 -16.51 15.61 9.42
CA HIS A 131 -15.42 15.05 8.65
C HIS A 131 -15.65 13.55 8.46
N PHE A 132 -15.50 13.07 7.22
CA PHE A 132 -15.67 11.66 6.84
C PHE A 132 -14.32 11.11 6.37
N PRO A 133 -13.47 10.58 7.29
CA PRO A 133 -12.06 10.31 7.02
C PRO A 133 -11.81 9.41 5.81
N VAL A 134 -12.61 8.35 5.65
CA VAL A 134 -12.42 7.35 4.60
C VAL A 134 -12.85 7.90 3.24
N LEU A 135 -13.99 8.60 3.17
CA LEU A 135 -14.48 9.20 1.93
C LEU A 135 -13.52 10.30 1.45
N ALA A 136 -13.09 11.17 2.35
CA ALA A 136 -12.13 12.23 2.05
C ALA A 136 -10.79 11.67 1.54
N LEU A 137 -10.27 10.60 2.16
CA LEU A 137 -9.02 9.97 1.73
C LEU A 137 -9.17 9.25 0.38
N TYR A 138 -10.35 8.70 0.09
CA TYR A 138 -10.63 8.06 -1.18
C TYR A 138 -10.66 9.08 -2.32
N GLU A 139 -11.32 10.22 -2.11
CA GLU A 139 -11.30 11.35 -3.05
C GLU A 139 -9.87 11.89 -3.26
N GLN A 140 -9.11 12.07 -2.17
CA GLN A 140 -7.71 12.48 -2.23
C GLN A 140 -6.86 11.54 -3.12
N ALA A 141 -7.07 10.22 -3.00
CA ALA A 141 -6.37 9.24 -3.82
C ALA A 141 -6.76 9.32 -5.31
N GLN A 142 -8.05 9.52 -5.61
CA GLN A 142 -8.53 9.68 -6.98
C GLN A 142 -7.97 10.95 -7.64
N GLN A 143 -7.94 12.06 -6.91
CA GLN A 143 -7.35 13.31 -7.38
C GLN A 143 -5.86 13.12 -7.69
N PHE A 144 -5.11 12.43 -6.82
CA PHE A 144 -3.71 12.11 -7.07
C PHE A 144 -3.52 11.32 -8.38
N TRP A 145 -4.35 10.32 -8.65
CA TRP A 145 -4.27 9.56 -9.90
C TRP A 145 -4.56 10.39 -11.15
N GLN A 146 -5.61 11.21 -11.10
CA GLN A 146 -5.97 12.13 -12.18
C GLN A 146 -4.84 13.11 -12.50
N GLU A 147 -4.05 13.48 -11.48
CA GLU A 147 -2.93 14.40 -11.62
C GLU A 147 -1.67 13.72 -12.16
N VAL A 148 -1.33 12.53 -11.66
CA VAL A 148 -0.02 11.90 -11.86
C VAL A 148 0.03 11.03 -13.11
N LEU A 149 -1.01 10.24 -13.40
CA LEU A 149 -0.98 9.31 -14.53
C LEU A 149 -0.77 9.98 -15.91
N PRO A 150 -1.37 11.15 -16.21
CA PRO A 150 -1.13 11.84 -17.48
C PRO A 150 0.32 12.27 -17.69
N ARG A 151 1.10 12.47 -16.61
CA ARG A 151 2.50 12.95 -16.68
C ARG A 151 3.51 11.84 -16.95
N HIS A 152 3.14 10.59 -16.74
CA HIS A 152 4.06 9.44 -16.72
C HIS A 152 3.64 8.33 -17.70
N GLN A 153 3.05 8.69 -18.83
CA GLN A 153 2.65 7.73 -19.87
C GLN A 153 3.88 6.98 -20.41
N GLY A 154 3.89 5.66 -20.32
CA GLY A 154 5.04 4.82 -20.69
C GLY A 154 6.15 4.74 -19.62
N GLY A 155 6.00 5.45 -18.50
CA GLY A 155 6.99 5.53 -17.44
C GLY A 155 6.74 4.60 -16.25
N THR A 156 7.71 4.56 -15.34
CA THR A 156 7.66 3.87 -14.05
C THR A 156 7.86 4.87 -12.92
N ILE A 157 6.92 4.91 -11.96
CA ILE A 157 7.00 5.80 -10.80
C ILE A 157 7.00 5.02 -9.48
N LEU A 158 7.69 5.57 -8.49
CA LEU A 158 7.70 5.09 -7.11
C LEU A 158 6.84 6.01 -6.24
N ILE A 159 5.99 5.43 -5.40
CA ILE A 159 5.19 6.15 -4.40
C ILE A 159 5.56 5.62 -3.01
N VAL A 160 5.94 6.49 -2.08
CA VAL A 160 6.24 6.15 -0.69
C VAL A 160 5.28 6.87 0.25
N ALA A 161 4.34 6.15 0.84
CA ALA A 161 3.30 6.76 1.67
C ALA A 161 2.87 5.86 2.84
N HIS A 162 1.58 5.79 3.16
CA HIS A 162 1.08 5.27 4.44
C HIS A 162 0.01 4.20 4.26
N ASN A 163 -0.39 3.56 5.36
CA ASN A 163 -1.33 2.45 5.32
C ASN A 163 -2.68 2.86 4.70
N GLY A 164 -3.27 3.95 5.19
CA GLY A 164 -4.59 4.39 4.74
C GLY A 164 -4.58 4.90 3.30
N ILE A 165 -3.68 5.83 2.98
CA ILE A 165 -3.62 6.37 1.61
C ILE A 165 -3.24 5.30 0.57
N ASN A 166 -2.34 4.37 0.89
CA ASN A 166 -2.03 3.26 -0.04
C ASN A 166 -3.25 2.38 -0.30
N ARG A 167 -4.06 2.11 0.74
CA ARG A 167 -5.33 1.38 0.56
C ARG A 167 -6.24 2.12 -0.40
N CYS A 168 -6.43 3.42 -0.22
CA CYS A 168 -7.28 4.22 -1.10
C CYS A 168 -6.72 4.31 -2.52
N LEU A 169 -5.40 4.48 -2.69
CA LEU A 169 -4.72 4.46 -4.00
C LEU A 169 -5.00 3.15 -4.74
N ILE A 170 -4.78 2.00 -4.08
CA ILE A 170 -5.00 0.69 -4.68
C ILE A 170 -6.48 0.43 -4.92
N SER A 171 -7.33 0.60 -3.90
CA SER A 171 -8.77 0.34 -3.97
C SER A 171 -9.45 1.17 -5.04
N SER A 172 -9.14 2.47 -5.12
CA SER A 172 -9.72 3.33 -6.14
C SER A 172 -9.30 2.92 -7.54
N ALA A 173 -8.03 2.57 -7.75
CA ALA A 173 -7.55 2.12 -9.06
C ALA A 173 -8.32 0.89 -9.57
N ILE A 174 -8.59 -0.09 -8.69
CA ILE A 174 -9.33 -1.32 -9.05
C ILE A 174 -10.84 -1.22 -8.84
N ALA A 175 -11.39 -0.01 -8.71
CA ALA A 175 -12.82 0.25 -8.49
C ALA A 175 -13.44 -0.45 -7.25
N MET A 176 -12.64 -0.71 -6.22
CA MET A 176 -13.11 -1.27 -4.94
C MET A 176 -13.70 -0.16 -4.05
N PRO A 177 -14.98 -0.22 -3.65
CA PRO A 177 -15.64 0.88 -2.98
C PRO A 177 -15.10 1.16 -1.56
N PRO A 178 -15.26 2.40 -1.04
CA PRO A 178 -14.77 2.81 0.29
C PRO A 178 -15.22 1.92 1.45
N ALA A 179 -16.36 1.24 1.32
CA ALA A 179 -16.86 0.29 2.31
C ALA A 179 -15.85 -0.85 2.61
N HIS A 180 -14.97 -1.17 1.67
CA HIS A 180 -13.94 -2.21 1.79
C HIS A 180 -12.56 -1.66 2.19
N TYR A 181 -12.48 -0.47 2.77
CA TYR A 181 -11.23 0.18 3.19
C TYR A 181 -10.26 -0.74 3.98
N HIS A 182 -10.78 -1.67 4.79
CA HIS A 182 -9.97 -2.58 5.60
C HIS A 182 -9.53 -3.88 4.92
N SER A 183 -10.00 -4.14 3.69
CA SER A 183 -9.79 -5.38 2.94
C SER A 183 -8.34 -5.55 2.46
N ILE A 184 -7.60 -4.45 2.30
CA ILE A 184 -6.21 -4.47 1.85
C ILE A 184 -5.26 -4.38 3.04
N GLN A 185 -4.35 -5.34 3.16
CA GLN A 185 -3.23 -5.28 4.10
C GLN A 185 -2.09 -4.46 3.51
N GLN A 186 -1.46 -3.64 4.35
CA GLN A 186 -0.24 -2.90 4.02
C GLN A 186 0.71 -3.05 5.19
N SER A 187 1.73 -3.88 5.05
CA SER A 187 2.78 -4.08 6.05
C SER A 187 3.80 -2.94 5.94
N ASN A 188 4.54 -2.62 7.00
CA ASN A 188 5.61 -1.63 6.88
C ASN A 188 6.62 -2.09 5.82
N CYS A 189 7.08 -1.18 4.96
CA CYS A 189 7.97 -1.47 3.83
C CYS A 189 7.45 -2.54 2.85
N CYS A 190 6.14 -2.80 2.80
CA CYS A 190 5.59 -3.66 1.76
C CYS A 190 5.65 -2.96 0.40
N ILE A 191 5.82 -3.75 -0.66
CA ILE A 191 5.80 -3.29 -2.05
C ILE A 191 4.47 -3.73 -2.70
N ASN A 192 3.86 -2.84 -3.47
CA ASN A 192 2.71 -3.12 -4.31
C ASN A 192 3.03 -2.65 -5.73
N VAL A 193 2.52 -3.33 -6.76
CA VAL A 193 2.77 -3.00 -8.15
C VAL A 193 1.46 -2.96 -8.92
N LEU A 194 1.21 -1.83 -9.59
CA LEU A 194 0.08 -1.63 -10.48
C LEU A 194 0.59 -1.25 -11.87
N ASN A 195 -0.03 -1.80 -12.91
CA ASN A 195 0.22 -1.40 -14.29
C ASN A 195 -1.07 -0.79 -14.87
N PHE A 196 -1.07 0.52 -15.08
CA PHE A 196 -2.17 1.25 -15.70
C PHE A 196 -2.05 1.16 -17.23
N ALA A 197 -3.13 0.89 -17.95
CA ALA A 197 -3.12 0.86 -19.41
C ALA A 197 -2.98 2.28 -20.03
N GLY A 198 -3.46 3.29 -19.31
CA GLY A 198 -3.40 4.70 -19.70
C GLY A 198 -3.73 5.62 -18.52
N VAL A 199 -4.76 6.45 -18.65
CA VAL A 199 -5.13 7.45 -17.63
C VAL A 199 -6.15 6.92 -16.63
N TRP A 200 -6.52 7.77 -15.66
CA TRP A 200 -7.53 7.44 -14.66
C TRP A 200 -8.86 6.98 -15.29
N GLY A 201 -9.41 5.87 -14.78
CA GLY A 201 -10.65 5.26 -15.28
C GLY A 201 -10.44 4.19 -16.35
N GLU A 202 -9.25 4.09 -16.94
CA GLU A 202 -8.89 2.98 -17.82
C GLU A 202 -8.50 1.72 -17.02
N PRO A 203 -8.48 0.52 -17.66
CA PRO A 203 -8.10 -0.71 -16.99
C PRO A 203 -6.72 -0.63 -16.30
N VAL A 204 -6.66 -1.19 -15.09
CA VAL A 204 -5.43 -1.35 -14.32
C VAL A 204 -5.25 -2.81 -13.91
N GLN A 205 -4.01 -3.27 -13.97
CA GLN A 205 -3.62 -4.56 -13.43
C GLN A 205 -2.99 -4.35 -12.05
N LEU A 206 -3.51 -5.03 -11.03
CA LEU A 206 -2.80 -5.22 -9.77
C LEU A 206 -1.86 -6.42 -9.91
N GLU A 207 -0.60 -6.17 -10.26
CA GLU A 207 0.41 -7.21 -10.48
C GLU A 207 0.86 -7.84 -9.15
N SER A 208 1.00 -7.02 -8.12
CA SER A 208 1.48 -7.45 -6.81
C SER A 208 0.86 -6.63 -5.68
N LEU A 209 0.55 -7.28 -4.56
CA LEU A 209 -0.04 -6.66 -3.39
C LEU A 209 0.70 -7.10 -2.12
N ASN A 210 1.15 -6.12 -1.33
CA ASN A 210 1.75 -6.32 0.00
C ASN A 210 2.91 -7.35 0.00
N GLN A 211 3.79 -7.29 -1.01
CA GLN A 211 5.02 -8.07 -1.04
C GLN A 211 5.93 -7.69 0.11
N THR A 212 6.48 -8.70 0.80
CA THR A 212 7.37 -8.54 1.97
C THR A 212 8.51 -9.56 1.99
N SER A 213 8.70 -10.31 0.90
CA SER A 213 9.76 -11.32 0.79
C SER A 213 11.16 -10.73 0.88
N HIS A 214 11.38 -9.53 0.34
CA HIS A 214 12.63 -8.77 0.48
C HIS A 214 12.99 -8.42 1.93
N LEU A 215 12.02 -8.48 2.85
CA LEU A 215 12.25 -8.28 4.28
C LEU A 215 12.74 -9.56 4.99
N GLY A 216 12.77 -10.69 4.27
CA GLY A 216 13.07 -12.02 4.81
C GLY A 216 11.84 -12.80 5.29
N ASN A 217 10.63 -12.37 4.94
CA ASN A 217 9.39 -13.06 5.32
C ASN A 217 8.82 -13.83 4.12
N SER A 218 8.75 -15.16 4.17
CA SER A 218 8.17 -15.96 3.08
C SER A 218 6.69 -15.63 2.85
N LEU A 219 5.92 -15.50 3.92
CA LEU A 219 4.54 -15.02 3.90
C LEU A 219 4.30 -14.08 5.10
N PRO A 220 3.50 -13.02 4.94
CA PRO A 220 3.13 -12.17 6.06
C PRO A 220 2.36 -12.97 7.12
N ALA A 221 2.66 -12.72 8.39
CA ALA A 221 1.93 -13.32 9.49
C ALA A 221 0.45 -12.87 9.47
N PRO A 222 -0.50 -13.74 9.89
CA PRO A 222 -1.87 -13.31 10.13
C PRO A 222 -1.93 -12.12 11.09
N ARG A 223 -2.92 -11.25 10.91
CA ARG A 223 -3.15 -10.16 11.88
C ARG A 223 -3.39 -10.76 13.27
N GLU A 224 -2.78 -10.17 14.28
CA GLU A 224 -2.92 -10.57 15.68
C GLU A 224 -4.42 -10.70 16.05
N GLY A 225 -4.79 -11.85 16.63
CA GLY A 225 -6.19 -12.16 16.99
C GLY A 225 -7.09 -12.65 15.84
N ASN A 226 -6.62 -12.67 14.59
CA ASN A 226 -7.38 -13.25 13.49
C ASN A 226 -7.34 -14.78 13.57
N ARG A 227 -8.50 -15.39 13.87
CA ARG A 227 -8.70 -16.85 13.85
C ARG A 227 -9.48 -17.33 12.61
N GLY A 228 -9.72 -16.43 11.66
CA GLY A 228 -10.45 -16.74 10.44
C GLY A 228 -9.66 -17.63 9.48
N LEU A 229 -10.37 -18.11 8.46
CA LEU A 229 -9.79 -18.91 7.38
C LEU A 229 -8.70 -18.11 6.65
N ARG A 230 -7.54 -18.73 6.46
CA ARG A 230 -6.46 -18.22 5.59
C ARG A 230 -6.45 -19.03 4.31
N LEU A 231 -6.79 -18.38 3.20
CA LEU A 231 -6.68 -18.97 1.87
C LEU A 231 -5.32 -18.64 1.27
N LEU A 232 -4.61 -19.67 0.80
CA LEU A 232 -3.40 -19.52 0.00
C LEU A 232 -3.74 -19.98 -1.42
N LEU A 233 -3.64 -19.06 -2.38
CA LEU A 233 -3.81 -19.35 -3.79
C LEU A 233 -2.43 -19.41 -4.42
N VAL A 234 -2.09 -20.55 -5.00
CA VAL A 234 -0.83 -20.78 -5.69
C VAL A 234 -1.15 -21.07 -7.15
N ARG A 235 -0.51 -20.33 -8.06
CA ARG A 235 -0.61 -20.62 -9.50
C ARG A 235 0.15 -21.91 -9.78
N HIS A 236 -0.40 -22.77 -10.65
CA HIS A 236 0.32 -23.96 -11.11
C HIS A 236 1.67 -23.59 -11.76
N GLY A 237 2.62 -24.53 -11.74
CA GLY A 237 3.91 -24.37 -12.43
C GLY A 237 3.77 -24.36 -13.95
N GLU A 238 4.86 -24.05 -14.65
CA GLU A 238 4.91 -23.98 -16.10
C GLU A 238 4.54 -25.32 -16.80
N THR A 239 3.77 -25.22 -17.87
CA THR A 239 3.56 -26.28 -18.86
C THR A 239 4.23 -25.91 -20.18
N GLU A 240 4.44 -26.91 -21.05
CA GLU A 240 4.95 -26.68 -22.41
C GLU A 240 4.14 -25.65 -23.20
N TRP A 241 2.82 -25.61 -23.00
CA TRP A 241 1.94 -24.67 -23.69
C TRP A 241 2.03 -23.26 -23.09
N ASN A 242 2.34 -23.12 -21.80
CA ASN A 242 2.67 -21.80 -21.24
C ASN A 242 3.94 -21.24 -21.89
N ARG A 243 4.97 -22.09 -22.06
CA ARG A 243 6.26 -21.70 -22.65
C ARG A 243 6.15 -21.17 -24.08
N VAL A 244 5.22 -21.73 -24.87
CA VAL A 244 4.96 -21.27 -26.26
C VAL A 244 3.75 -20.35 -26.39
N SER A 245 3.26 -19.77 -25.27
CA SER A 245 2.14 -18.82 -25.25
C SER A 245 0.85 -19.33 -25.92
N ARG A 246 0.56 -20.63 -25.78
CA ARG A 246 -0.65 -21.27 -26.34
C ARG A 246 -1.78 -21.29 -25.32
N PHE A 247 -2.96 -20.84 -25.74
CA PHE A 247 -4.19 -20.89 -24.93
C PHE A 247 -4.66 -22.33 -24.69
N GLN A 248 -5.01 -22.64 -23.44
CA GLN A 248 -5.33 -24.00 -22.98
C GLN A 248 -6.83 -24.17 -22.67
N GLY A 249 -7.51 -23.12 -22.19
CA GLY A 249 -8.91 -23.22 -21.76
C GLY A 249 -9.07 -24.27 -20.66
N GLY A 250 -9.88 -25.30 -20.92
CA GLY A 250 -10.09 -26.45 -20.03
C GLY A 250 -9.25 -27.70 -20.35
N ILE A 251 -8.26 -27.60 -21.24
CA ILE A 251 -7.40 -28.73 -21.61
C ILE A 251 -6.38 -28.99 -20.51
N ASP A 252 -6.33 -30.23 -20.03
CA ASP A 252 -5.35 -30.67 -19.04
C ASP A 252 -3.99 -30.92 -19.72
N VAL A 253 -3.00 -30.05 -19.43
CA VAL A 253 -1.63 -30.13 -19.94
C VAL A 253 -0.70 -30.35 -18.76
N PRO A 254 0.15 -31.40 -18.77
CA PRO A 254 1.03 -31.67 -17.65
C PRO A 254 2.11 -30.60 -17.48
N LEU A 255 2.60 -30.44 -16.25
CA LEU A 255 3.77 -29.62 -15.95
C LEU A 255 4.99 -30.12 -16.74
N ASN A 256 5.83 -29.19 -17.19
CA ASN A 256 7.16 -29.53 -17.69
C ASN A 256 8.16 -29.66 -16.53
N ASP A 257 9.44 -29.92 -16.83
CA ASP A 257 10.47 -30.06 -15.77
C ASP A 257 10.61 -28.79 -14.94
N ASN A 258 10.56 -27.62 -15.58
CA ASN A 258 10.61 -26.33 -14.90
C ASN A 258 9.38 -26.14 -13.98
N GLY A 259 8.18 -26.47 -14.47
CA GLY A 259 6.95 -26.40 -13.68
C GLY A 259 6.95 -27.34 -12.48
N ARG A 260 7.57 -28.53 -12.59
CA ARG A 260 7.77 -29.43 -11.44
C ARG A 260 8.67 -28.80 -10.38
N SER A 261 9.78 -28.18 -10.78
CA SER A 261 10.67 -27.46 -9.85
C SER A 261 9.96 -26.26 -9.21
N GLN A 262 9.23 -25.48 -10.00
CA GLN A 262 8.41 -24.36 -9.49
C GLN A 262 7.34 -24.83 -8.51
N ALA A 263 6.76 -26.02 -8.69
CA ALA A 263 5.76 -26.56 -7.77
C ALA A 263 6.35 -27.04 -6.42
N GLN A 264 7.66 -27.29 -6.35
CA GLN A 264 8.35 -27.69 -5.12
C GLN A 264 8.70 -26.48 -4.24
N GLN A 265 9.06 -25.34 -4.84
CA GLN A 265 9.52 -24.16 -4.12
C GLN A 265 8.52 -23.56 -3.11
N PRO A 266 7.20 -23.49 -3.35
CA PRO A 266 6.26 -22.93 -2.39
C PRO A 266 6.13 -23.71 -1.07
N ALA A 267 6.67 -24.94 -1.00
CA ALA A 267 6.65 -25.77 0.20
C ALA A 267 7.87 -25.54 1.12
N GLU A 268 8.89 -24.84 0.65
CA GLU A 268 10.13 -24.49 1.37
C GLU A 268 10.02 -23.12 2.06
#